data_AF-A0A4Q5NNY2-F1
#
_entry.id   AF-A0A4Q5NNY2-F1
#
_cell.length_a   1.000
_cell.length_b   1.000
_cell.length_c   1.000
_cell.angle_alpha   90.00
_cell.angle_beta   90.00
_cell.angle_gamma   90.00
#
_symmetry.space_group_name_H-M   'P 1'
#
loop_
_entity.id
_entity.type
_entity.pdbx_description
1 polymer ?
#
loop_
_entity_poly.entity_id
_entity_poly.type
_entity_poly.pdbx_seq_one_letter_code
_entity_poly.pdbx_strand_id
1 'polypeptide(L)'
;MRTPILAIAFSCGLLPFVAVAQNTTSTPVPTPTPMPSPIAVADVPSVPADVIARIREEGMKNSQAMSILQTICERFGPRLTGSPAAVRANEWTRDEMMRYGMTAHLESWGPFGRSWELKKFTSQVSAPLAFPVTAYAKAWSPSTRGEINAPVVIFNQQSDEDYTKAKGKLRGKIVLVSALRPITPEFEPRATRRFPEELKELATARAGSNAPFVWTPPPTP
;
A
#
# COMPACT_ATOMS: atom_id res chain seq x y z
N MET A 1 -31.74 51.29 0.41
CA MET A 1 -30.28 51.53 0.29
C MET A 1 -29.59 50.17 0.34
N ARG A 2 -29.52 49.48 -0.80
CA ARG A 2 -28.38 49.36 -1.74
C ARG A 2 -27.32 48.33 -1.30
N THR A 3 -27.52 47.11 -1.80
CA THR A 3 -26.52 46.06 -2.06
C THR A 3 -25.62 46.42 -3.24
N PRO A 4 -24.43 45.79 -3.35
CA PRO A 4 -24.01 45.17 -4.63
C PRO A 4 -23.32 43.81 -4.36
N ILE A 5 -23.70 42.66 -4.94
CA ILE A 5 -23.55 42.15 -6.33
C ILE A 5 -22.20 42.53 -6.97
N LEU A 6 -21.28 41.55 -7.07
CA LEU A 6 -20.14 41.60 -7.99
C LEU A 6 -20.22 40.38 -8.92
N ALA A 7 -20.33 40.67 -10.21
CA ALA A 7 -20.48 39.73 -11.30
C ALA A 7 -19.13 39.47 -12.02
N ILE A 8 -19.16 38.37 -12.76
CA ILE A 8 -18.13 37.69 -13.56
C ILE A 8 -17.50 38.58 -14.65
N ALA A 9 -16.19 38.40 -14.89
CA ALA A 9 -15.55 38.75 -16.16
C ALA A 9 -14.77 37.55 -16.70
N PHE A 10 -15.32 36.93 -17.76
CA PHE A 10 -14.70 35.91 -18.59
C PHE A 10 -14.08 36.63 -19.79
N SER A 11 -12.76 36.72 -19.91
CA SER A 11 -12.10 37.29 -21.09
C SER A 11 -11.71 36.17 -22.06
N CYS A 12 -12.52 36.04 -23.11
CA CYS A 12 -12.25 35.25 -24.31
C CYS A 12 -11.28 36.06 -25.20
N GLY A 13 -10.10 35.51 -25.50
CA GLY A 13 -9.15 36.07 -26.44
C GLY A 13 -8.86 35.08 -27.56
N LEU A 14 -9.50 35.29 -28.71
CA LEU A 14 -9.19 34.67 -29.99
C LEU A 14 -7.86 35.22 -30.53
N LEU A 15 -6.93 34.34 -30.89
CA LEU A 15 -5.80 34.66 -31.76
C LEU A 15 -5.65 33.57 -32.84
N PRO A 16 -5.16 33.93 -34.04
CA PRO A 16 -5.36 33.17 -35.26
C PRO A 16 -4.47 31.93 -35.34
N PHE A 17 -5.07 30.83 -35.79
CA PHE A 17 -4.36 29.62 -36.23
C PHE A 17 -3.54 29.96 -37.48
N VAL A 18 -2.22 30.08 -37.30
CA VAL A 18 -1.26 30.00 -38.41
C VAL A 18 -0.96 28.51 -38.63
N ALA A 19 -1.35 28.00 -39.79
CA ALA A 19 -1.00 26.65 -40.23
C ALA A 19 0.51 26.58 -40.53
N VAL A 20 1.28 26.00 -39.60
CA VAL A 20 2.67 25.61 -39.86
C VAL A 20 2.64 24.22 -40.50
N ALA A 21 3.00 24.16 -41.77
CA ALA A 21 3.29 22.94 -42.49
C ALA A 21 4.47 22.22 -41.80
N GLN A 22 4.23 21.00 -41.30
CA GLN A 22 5.29 20.15 -40.79
C GLN A 22 6.14 19.65 -41.96
N ASN A 23 7.25 20.33 -42.23
CA ASN A 23 8.33 19.75 -43.01
C ASN A 23 8.83 18.51 -42.25
N THR A 24 8.57 17.33 -42.80
CA THR A 24 9.13 16.06 -42.34
C THR A 24 10.59 15.98 -42.77
N THR A 25 11.44 16.82 -42.19
CA THR A 25 12.87 16.55 -42.17
C THR A 25 13.09 15.43 -41.16
N SER A 26 13.32 14.22 -41.66
CA SER A 26 13.73 13.07 -40.87
C SER A 26 14.95 13.44 -40.03
N THR A 27 14.75 13.61 -38.72
CA THR A 27 15.85 13.62 -37.76
C THR A 27 16.57 12.27 -37.86
N PRO A 28 17.92 12.24 -37.94
CA PRO A 28 18.64 10.99 -37.90
C PRO A 28 18.36 10.29 -36.58
N VAL A 29 18.06 8.98 -36.67
CA VAL A 29 17.89 8.09 -35.53
C VAL A 29 19.13 8.24 -34.62
N PRO A 30 18.98 8.57 -33.32
CA PRO A 30 20.12 8.58 -32.42
C PRO A 30 20.69 7.15 -32.38
N THR A 31 21.98 7.03 -32.70
CA THR A 31 22.76 5.80 -32.54
C THR A 31 22.45 5.20 -31.17
N PRO A 32 22.17 3.89 -31.06
CA PRO A 32 21.97 3.27 -29.75
C PRO A 32 23.24 3.50 -28.94
N THR A 33 23.13 4.33 -27.91
CA THR A 33 24.16 4.46 -26.87
C THR A 33 24.47 3.04 -26.37
N PRO A 34 25.74 2.63 -26.31
CA PRO A 34 26.07 1.35 -25.70
C PRO A 34 25.49 1.36 -24.28
N MET A 35 24.82 0.26 -23.92
CA MET A 35 24.29 0.09 -22.57
C MET A 35 25.39 0.43 -21.55
N PRO A 36 25.06 1.12 -20.45
CA PRO A 36 26.04 1.32 -19.39
C PRO A 36 26.59 -0.05 -19.00
N SER A 37 27.92 -0.14 -18.97
CA SER A 37 28.67 -1.29 -18.47
C SER A 37 28.03 -1.84 -17.20
N PRO A 38 28.08 -3.17 -16.95
CA PRO A 38 27.59 -3.73 -15.70
C PRO A 38 28.16 -2.91 -14.55
N ILE A 39 27.28 -2.45 -13.65
CA ILE A 39 27.69 -1.82 -12.39
C ILE A 39 28.76 -2.75 -11.81
N ALA A 40 30.00 -2.26 -11.74
CA ALA A 40 31.08 -3.03 -11.16
C ALA A 40 30.60 -3.51 -9.80
N VAL A 41 30.53 -4.83 -9.62
CA VAL A 41 30.33 -5.40 -8.29
C VAL A 41 31.53 -4.90 -7.50
N ALA A 42 31.29 -3.95 -6.60
CA ALA A 42 32.35 -3.44 -5.76
C ALA A 42 33.06 -4.63 -5.12
N ASP A 43 34.39 -4.67 -5.18
CA ASP A 43 35.20 -5.69 -4.50
C ASP A 43 34.73 -5.75 -3.05
N VAL A 44 34.08 -6.84 -2.66
CA VAL A 44 33.67 -7.03 -1.26
C VAL A 44 34.96 -7.09 -0.47
N PRO A 45 35.23 -6.13 0.43
CA PRO A 45 36.48 -6.14 1.18
C PRO A 45 36.61 -7.48 1.88
N SER A 46 37.79 -8.10 1.79
CA SER A 46 38.09 -9.36 2.46
C SER A 46 38.04 -9.13 3.97
N VAL A 47 36.89 -9.43 4.58
CA VAL A 47 36.70 -9.33 6.03
C VAL A 47 37.34 -10.55 6.68
N PRO A 48 38.21 -10.39 7.69
CA PRO A 48 38.79 -11.51 8.41
C PRO A 48 37.73 -12.47 8.96
N ALA A 49 37.94 -13.78 8.82
CA ALA A 49 36.96 -14.79 9.20
C ALA A 49 36.61 -14.77 10.71
N ASP A 50 37.55 -14.34 11.55
CA ASP A 50 37.35 -14.15 13.00
C ASP A 50 36.37 -13.00 13.30
N VAL A 51 36.39 -11.91 12.53
CA VAL A 51 35.42 -10.81 12.67
C VAL A 51 34.02 -11.29 12.31
N ILE A 52 33.89 -12.06 11.23
CA ILE A 52 32.60 -12.65 10.83
C ILE A 52 32.09 -13.60 11.92
N ALA A 53 32.96 -14.43 12.49
CA ALA A 53 32.60 -15.34 13.57
C ALA A 53 32.10 -14.58 14.81
N ARG A 54 32.76 -13.47 15.18
CA ARG A 54 32.35 -12.61 16.30
C ARG A 54 31.01 -11.93 16.05
N ILE A 55 30.78 -11.39 14.85
CA ILE A 55 29.47 -10.80 14.49
C ILE A 55 28.37 -11.84 14.57
N ARG A 56 28.63 -13.07 14.09
CA ARG A 56 27.68 -14.17 14.17
C ARG A 56 27.38 -14.56 15.61
N GLU A 57 28.41 -14.65 16.45
CA GLU A 57 28.23 -14.96 17.86
C GLU A 57 27.40 -13.89 18.56
N GLU A 58 27.69 -12.61 18.34
CA GLU A 58 26.93 -11.50 18.90
C GLU A 58 25.46 -11.53 18.44
N GLY A 59 25.23 -11.72 17.13
CA GLY A 59 23.88 -11.79 16.56
C GLY A 59 23.07 -13.01 17.00
N MET A 60 23.70 -14.10 17.44
CA MET A 60 23.02 -15.33 17.86
C MET A 60 22.88 -15.47 19.37
N LYS A 61 23.86 -15.00 20.16
CA LYS A 61 23.88 -15.15 21.62
C LYS A 61 23.42 -13.89 22.36
N ASN A 62 23.72 -12.70 21.83
CA ASN A 62 23.49 -11.42 22.51
C ASN A 62 22.50 -10.52 21.74
N SER A 63 21.67 -11.11 20.89
CA SER A 63 20.76 -10.37 20.02
C SER A 63 19.75 -9.53 20.78
N GLN A 64 19.72 -8.22 20.48
CA GLN A 64 18.69 -7.30 20.96
C GLN A 64 17.47 -7.22 20.03
N ALA A 65 17.45 -8.01 18.94
CA ALA A 65 16.43 -7.91 17.89
C ALA A 65 15.00 -8.10 18.43
N MET A 66 14.81 -9.04 19.37
CA MET A 66 13.48 -9.30 19.95
C MET A 66 13.02 -8.17 20.88
N SER A 67 13.93 -7.57 21.66
CA SER A 67 13.60 -6.40 22.49
C SER A 67 13.25 -5.18 21.66
N ILE A 68 13.99 -4.96 20.57
CA ILE A 68 13.72 -3.89 19.60
C ILE A 68 12.36 -4.13 18.92
N LEU A 69 12.10 -5.36 18.46
CA LEU A 69 10.82 -5.73 17.85
C LEU A 69 9.66 -5.51 18.82
N GLN A 70 9.81 -5.93 20.08
CA GLN A 70 8.80 -5.73 21.11
C GLN A 70 8.51 -4.25 21.31
N THR A 71 9.56 -3.43 21.48
CA THR A 71 9.40 -1.97 21.63
C THR A 71 8.66 -1.38 20.43
N ILE A 72 9.08 -1.74 19.23
CA ILE A 72 8.49 -1.25 17.99
C ILE A 72 7.00 -1.63 17.91
N CYS A 73 6.65 -2.88 18.20
CA CYS A 73 5.29 -3.41 18.08
C CYS A 73 4.34 -2.99 19.21
N GLU A 74 4.81 -2.98 20.46
CA GLU A 74 3.95 -2.71 21.63
C GLU A 74 3.84 -1.22 21.93
N ARG A 75 4.95 -0.47 21.83
CA ARG A 75 4.96 0.97 22.19
C ARG A 75 4.34 1.83 21.10
N PHE A 76 4.64 1.56 19.83
CA PHE A 76 4.18 2.39 18.71
C PHE A 76 2.99 1.78 17.97
N GLY A 77 2.88 0.44 17.93
CA GLY A 77 1.77 -0.22 17.25
C GLY A 77 1.78 -0.01 15.73
N PRO A 78 0.63 0.10 15.06
CA PRO A 78 0.54 0.31 13.61
C PRO A 78 1.22 1.61 13.15
N ARG A 79 2.19 1.52 12.23
CA ARG A 79 3.00 2.64 11.73
C ARG A 79 2.72 2.92 10.25
N LEU A 80 1.48 3.27 9.92
CA LEU A 80 1.14 3.69 8.55
C LEU A 80 2.01 4.90 8.15
N THR A 81 2.47 4.94 6.90
CA THR A 81 3.31 6.02 6.37
C THR A 81 2.69 7.40 6.66
N GLY A 82 3.48 8.29 7.28
CA GLY A 82 3.10 9.63 7.70
C GLY A 82 1.98 9.71 8.76
N SER A 83 1.67 8.60 9.43
CA SER A 83 0.87 8.63 10.66
C SER A 83 1.69 9.17 11.84
N PRO A 84 1.04 9.70 12.90
CA PRO A 84 1.74 10.13 14.11
C PRO A 84 2.58 9.02 14.77
N ALA A 85 2.12 7.77 14.70
CA ALA A 85 2.84 6.62 15.24
C ALA A 85 4.14 6.34 14.48
N ALA A 86 4.14 6.47 13.14
CA ALA A 86 5.33 6.32 12.32
C ALA A 86 6.37 7.41 12.62
N VAL A 87 5.94 8.67 12.79
CA VAL A 87 6.83 9.78 13.13
C VAL A 87 7.55 9.53 14.47
N ARG A 88 6.80 9.16 15.52
CA ARG A 88 7.39 8.85 16.83
C ARG A 88 8.34 7.65 16.78
N ALA A 89 8.02 6.63 15.97
CA ALA A 89 8.89 5.47 15.81
C ALA A 89 10.20 5.81 15.08
N ASN A 90 10.14 6.71 14.09
CA ASN A 90 11.33 7.19 13.39
C ASN A 90 12.23 8.01 14.33
N GLU A 91 11.64 8.92 15.11
CA GLU A 91 12.37 9.69 16.14
C GLU A 91 13.03 8.78 17.16
N TRP A 92 12.30 7.79 17.68
CA TRP A 92 12.87 6.80 18.59
C TRP A 92 14.00 5.99 17.96
N THR A 93 13.87 5.61 16.69
CA THR A 93 14.91 4.84 15.97
C THR A 93 16.19 5.67 15.82
N ARG A 94 16.07 6.96 15.48
CA ARG A 94 17.21 7.89 15.45
C ARG A 94 17.91 7.93 16.81
N ASP A 95 17.15 8.13 17.88
CA ASP A 95 17.70 8.27 19.23
C ASP A 95 18.37 6.96 19.70
N GLU A 96 17.80 5.81 19.34
CA GLU A 96 18.37 4.51 19.66
C GLU A 96 19.67 4.23 18.88
N MET A 97 19.75 4.62 17.61
CA MET A 97 20.99 4.57 16.84
C MET A 97 22.08 5.48 17.43
N MET A 98 21.71 6.70 17.86
CA MET A 98 22.63 7.60 18.56
C MET A 98 23.13 7.00 19.87
N ARG A 99 22.26 6.32 20.63
CA ARG A 99 22.62 5.62 21.87
C ARG A 99 23.65 4.52 21.63
N TYR A 100 23.61 3.86 20.47
CA TYR A 100 24.62 2.88 20.05
C TYR A 100 25.93 3.51 19.56
N GLY A 101 26.04 4.85 19.55
CA GLY A 101 27.23 5.57 19.11
C GLY A 101 27.27 5.85 17.61
N MET A 102 26.15 5.72 16.89
CA MET A 102 26.07 6.06 15.46
C MET A 102 25.72 7.53 15.24
N THR A 103 26.19 8.09 14.13
CA THR A 103 25.69 9.38 13.62
C THR A 103 24.39 9.14 12.87
N ALA A 104 23.26 9.61 13.40
CA ALA A 104 21.94 9.43 12.81
C ALA A 104 21.19 10.76 12.66
N HIS A 105 20.40 10.91 11.60
CA HIS A 105 19.49 12.04 11.40
C HIS A 105 18.22 11.56 10.68
N LEU A 106 17.15 12.36 10.76
CA LEU A 106 15.92 12.08 10.03
C LEU A 106 15.93 12.82 8.70
N GLU A 107 15.57 12.11 7.63
CA GLU A 107 15.42 12.69 6.30
C GLU A 107 13.94 12.84 5.94
N SER A 108 13.58 14.03 5.48
CA SER A 108 12.24 14.29 4.97
C SER A 108 12.05 13.63 3.61
N TRP A 109 10.98 12.85 3.47
CA TRP A 109 10.59 12.28 2.19
C TRP A 109 9.37 12.99 1.60
N GLY A 110 9.62 13.79 0.56
CA GLY A 110 8.62 14.45 -0.30
C GLY A 110 7.63 15.38 0.42
N PRO A 111 6.72 16.03 -0.31
CA PRO A 111 5.50 16.56 0.30
C PRO A 111 4.55 15.40 0.56
N PHE A 112 4.70 14.73 1.71
CA PHE A 112 3.66 13.80 2.17
C PHE A 112 2.43 14.62 2.53
N GLY A 113 1.28 14.30 1.94
CA GLY A 113 0.04 15.04 2.16
C GLY A 113 -0.45 14.98 3.62
N ARG A 114 -1.77 15.04 3.82
CA ARG A 114 -2.30 14.99 5.19
C ARG A 114 -1.99 13.65 5.87
N SER A 115 -1.43 13.72 7.07
CA SER A 115 -1.30 12.57 7.98
C SER A 115 -2.66 11.92 8.23
N TRP A 116 -2.66 10.63 8.52
CA TRP A 116 -3.88 9.89 8.80
C TRP A 116 -3.68 8.90 9.97
N GLU A 117 -4.70 8.78 10.81
CA GLU A 117 -4.75 7.84 11.92
C GLU A 117 -6.20 7.34 12.10
N LEU A 118 -6.37 6.04 12.22
CA LEU A 118 -7.66 5.43 12.51
C LEU A 118 -7.91 5.40 14.02
N LYS A 119 -8.78 6.28 14.51
CA LYS A 119 -9.15 6.30 15.93
C LYS A 119 -10.27 5.32 16.28
N LYS A 120 -11.34 5.34 15.48
CA LYS A 120 -12.51 4.48 15.68
C LYS A 120 -13.19 4.25 14.33
N PHE A 121 -13.59 3.02 14.09
CA PHE A 121 -14.46 2.66 12.98
C PHE A 121 -15.41 1.56 13.45
N THR A 122 -16.69 1.74 13.15
CA THR A 122 -17.75 0.77 13.45
C THR A 122 -18.72 0.77 12.29
N SER A 123 -19.12 -0.41 11.85
CA SER A 123 -20.10 -0.60 10.79
C SER A 123 -21.05 -1.71 11.17
N GLN A 124 -22.34 -1.49 10.94
CA GLN A 124 -23.39 -2.45 11.21
C GLN A 124 -24.52 -2.25 10.20
N VAL A 125 -25.15 -3.35 9.80
CA VAL A 125 -26.43 -3.32 9.12
C VAL A 125 -27.51 -3.17 10.18
N SER A 126 -28.41 -2.22 9.99
CA SER A 126 -29.50 -1.91 10.93
C SER A 126 -30.82 -2.60 10.58
N ALA A 127 -31.08 -2.89 9.30
CA ALA A 127 -32.33 -3.50 8.81
C ALA A 127 -32.09 -4.34 7.55
N PRO A 128 -32.92 -5.37 7.28
CA PRO A 128 -34.07 -5.84 8.07
C PRO A 128 -33.69 -6.65 9.32
N LEU A 129 -32.51 -7.27 9.32
CA LEU A 129 -31.93 -7.93 10.50
C LEU A 129 -30.62 -7.24 10.84
N ALA A 130 -30.44 -6.88 12.11
CA ALA A 130 -29.23 -6.19 12.54
C ALA A 130 -28.06 -7.18 12.66
N PHE A 131 -26.93 -6.84 12.04
CA PHE A 131 -25.69 -7.61 12.19
C PHE A 131 -24.44 -6.71 12.02
N PRO A 132 -23.35 -7.02 12.73
CA PRO A 132 -22.10 -6.27 12.60
C PRO A 132 -21.43 -6.55 11.24
N VAL A 133 -20.79 -5.53 10.67
CA VAL A 133 -20.02 -5.67 9.43
C VAL A 133 -18.54 -5.46 9.73
N THR A 134 -17.75 -6.51 9.51
CA THR A 134 -16.29 -6.40 9.58
C THR A 134 -15.80 -5.62 8.36
N ALA A 135 -15.39 -4.39 8.60
CA ALA A 135 -14.81 -3.52 7.59
C ALA A 135 -13.72 -2.64 8.22
N TYR A 136 -12.90 -2.04 7.36
CA TYR A 136 -11.85 -1.12 7.75
C TYR A 136 -11.97 0.16 6.92
N ALA A 137 -11.71 1.29 7.55
CA ALA A 137 -11.63 2.56 6.84
C ALA A 137 -10.43 2.53 5.89
N LYS A 138 -10.66 2.88 4.63
CA LYS A 138 -9.57 3.10 3.67
C LYS A 138 -8.66 4.22 4.19
N ALA A 139 -7.36 3.99 4.17
CA ALA A 139 -6.38 5.00 4.56
C ALA A 139 -6.58 6.31 3.78
N TRP A 140 -6.35 7.44 4.47
CA TRP A 140 -6.58 8.80 3.96
C TRP A 140 -8.04 9.17 3.64
N SER A 141 -9.01 8.30 3.97
CA SER A 141 -10.42 8.68 3.90
C SER A 141 -10.77 9.69 5.00
N PRO A 142 -11.63 10.70 4.72
CA PRO A 142 -12.08 11.64 5.73
C PRO A 142 -12.99 10.94 6.75
N SER A 143 -13.00 11.45 7.98
CA SER A 143 -13.99 11.04 8.97
C SER A 143 -15.39 11.51 8.59
N THR A 144 -16.41 10.77 9.04
CA THR A 144 -17.81 11.16 8.90
C THR A 144 -18.18 12.23 9.93
N ARG A 145 -19.18 13.06 9.62
CA ARG A 145 -19.76 14.02 10.59
C ARG A 145 -20.74 13.28 11.50
N GLY A 146 -20.21 12.43 12.38
CA GLY A 146 -21.00 11.55 13.23
C GLY A 146 -21.43 10.26 12.52
N GLU A 147 -22.47 9.62 13.06
CA GLU A 147 -23.03 8.40 12.49
C GLU A 147 -23.73 8.68 11.16
N ILE A 148 -23.50 7.80 10.18
CA ILE A 148 -24.22 7.84 8.90
C ILE A 148 -25.10 6.60 8.83
N ASN A 149 -26.41 6.82 8.79
CA ASN A 149 -27.39 5.78 8.50
C ASN A 149 -28.02 6.07 7.14
N ALA A 150 -27.80 5.18 6.17
CA ALA A 150 -28.21 5.38 4.79
C ALA A 150 -28.48 4.05 4.08
N PRO A 151 -29.36 4.02 3.06
CA PRO A 151 -29.58 2.83 2.25
C PRO A 151 -28.29 2.38 1.55
N VAL A 152 -28.07 1.07 1.53
CA VAL A 152 -26.95 0.45 0.84
C VAL A 152 -27.35 0.11 -0.59
N VAL A 153 -26.52 0.48 -1.57
CA VAL A 153 -26.71 0.12 -2.98
C VAL A 153 -25.45 -0.51 -3.52
N ILE A 154 -25.63 -1.59 -4.27
CA ILE A 154 -24.56 -2.26 -4.99
C ILE A 154 -24.45 -1.61 -6.36
N PHE A 155 -23.26 -1.10 -6.66
CA PHE A 155 -22.92 -0.48 -7.93
C PHE A 155 -21.68 -1.17 -8.48
N ASN A 156 -21.91 -2.21 -9.28
CA ASN A 156 -20.84 -2.92 -9.96
C ASN A 156 -20.55 -2.21 -11.28
N GLN A 157 -19.52 -1.39 -11.32
CA GLN A 157 -19.14 -0.64 -12.51
C GLN A 157 -18.34 -1.54 -13.46
N GLN A 158 -18.73 -1.59 -14.74
CA GLN A 158 -17.93 -2.25 -15.78
C GLN A 158 -17.47 -1.28 -16.88
N SER A 159 -18.17 -0.16 -17.09
CA SER A 159 -17.79 0.86 -18.07
C SER A 159 -18.03 2.30 -17.58
N ASP A 160 -17.52 3.30 -18.30
CA ASP A 160 -17.72 4.72 -17.98
C ASP A 160 -19.17 5.19 -18.21
N GLU A 161 -19.92 4.49 -19.07
CA GLU A 161 -21.33 4.79 -19.35
C GLU A 161 -22.22 4.54 -18.14
N ASP A 162 -21.87 3.57 -17.30
CA ASP A 162 -22.61 3.23 -16.09
C ASP A 162 -22.61 4.38 -15.07
N TYR A 163 -21.51 5.15 -15.02
CA TYR A 163 -21.44 6.36 -14.19
C TYR A 163 -22.41 7.44 -14.65
N THR A 164 -22.55 7.61 -15.96
CA THR A 164 -23.47 8.60 -16.53
C THR A 164 -24.93 8.24 -16.18
N LYS A 165 -25.29 6.96 -16.25
CA LYS A 165 -26.63 6.45 -15.87
C LYS A 165 -26.92 6.53 -14.37
N ALA A 166 -25.87 6.45 -13.54
CA ALA A 166 -25.96 6.52 -12.09
C ALA A 166 -25.89 7.96 -11.53
N LYS A 167 -25.58 8.96 -12.38
CA LYS A 167 -25.48 10.37 -11.99
C LYS A 167 -26.77 10.83 -11.28
N GLY A 168 -26.60 11.37 -10.07
CA GLY A 168 -27.70 11.84 -9.23
C GLY A 168 -28.43 10.78 -8.39
N LYS A 169 -28.28 9.47 -8.69
CA LYS A 169 -29.01 8.40 -7.99
C LYS A 169 -28.30 7.87 -6.73
N LEU A 170 -27.00 8.17 -6.59
CA LEU A 170 -26.15 7.68 -5.50
C LEU A 170 -26.04 8.63 -4.30
N ARG A 171 -26.63 9.83 -4.40
CA ARG A 171 -26.54 10.83 -3.33
C ARG A 171 -27.22 10.32 -2.06
N GLY A 172 -26.51 10.39 -0.93
CA GLY A 172 -27.03 9.98 0.38
C GLY A 172 -27.13 8.47 0.60
N LYS A 173 -26.47 7.66 -0.24
CA LYS A 173 -26.44 6.20 -0.12
C LYS A 173 -25.04 5.70 0.18
N ILE A 174 -24.94 4.55 0.83
CA ILE A 174 -23.68 3.82 1.00
C ILE A 174 -23.51 2.89 -0.21
N VAL A 175 -22.44 3.09 -0.98
CA VAL A 175 -22.24 2.38 -2.25
C VAL A 175 -21.22 1.25 -2.07
N LEU A 176 -21.63 0.03 -2.42
CA LEU A 176 -20.74 -1.13 -2.53
C LEU A 176 -20.30 -1.27 -3.98
N VAL A 177 -19.02 -1.06 -4.24
CA VAL A 177 -18.47 -0.91 -5.61
C VAL A 177 -18.04 -2.22 -6.28
N SER A 178 -18.14 -3.35 -5.58
CA SER A 178 -17.68 -4.65 -6.08
C SER A 178 -18.84 -5.57 -6.45
N ALA A 179 -18.63 -6.43 -7.44
CA ALA A 179 -19.51 -7.54 -7.73
C ALA A 179 -19.71 -8.43 -6.48
N LEU A 180 -20.93 -8.95 -6.29
CA LEU A 180 -21.16 -9.97 -5.27
C LEU A 180 -20.36 -11.20 -5.65
N ARG A 181 -19.58 -11.70 -4.69
CA ARG A 181 -18.94 -13.01 -4.84
C ARG A 181 -19.96 -14.08 -4.47
N PRO A 182 -20.16 -15.10 -5.32
CA PRO A 182 -20.92 -16.27 -4.89
C PRO A 182 -20.19 -16.92 -3.72
N ILE A 183 -20.89 -17.09 -2.61
CA ILE A 183 -20.37 -17.81 -1.44
C ILE A 183 -20.90 -19.24 -1.56
N THR A 184 -20.01 -20.17 -1.89
CA THR A 184 -20.34 -21.59 -1.86
C THR A 184 -20.31 -22.07 -0.42
N PRO A 185 -21.35 -22.77 0.07
CA PRO A 185 -21.31 -23.39 1.38
C PRO A 185 -20.13 -24.38 1.47
N GLU A 186 -19.37 -24.29 2.55
CA GLU A 186 -18.27 -25.22 2.85
C GLU A 186 -18.85 -26.39 3.64
N PHE A 187 -18.98 -27.56 2.99
CA PHE A 187 -19.47 -28.78 3.63
C PHE A 187 -18.34 -29.67 4.17
N GLU A 188 -17.11 -29.43 3.71
CA GLU A 188 -15.94 -30.17 4.15
C GLU A 188 -15.42 -29.66 5.51
N PRO A 189 -14.92 -30.55 6.38
CA PRO A 189 -14.35 -30.14 7.66
C PRO A 189 -13.05 -29.35 7.44
N ARG A 190 -12.98 -28.13 8.00
CA ARG A 190 -11.77 -27.28 7.97
C ARG A 190 -10.53 -27.90 8.62
N ALA A 191 -10.74 -28.85 9.52
CA ALA A 191 -9.68 -29.57 10.20
C ALA A 191 -10.01 -31.06 10.20
N THR A 192 -9.13 -31.85 9.62
CA THR A 192 -9.16 -33.31 9.72
C THR A 192 -7.99 -33.77 10.58
N ARG A 193 -8.22 -34.82 11.36
CA ARG A 193 -7.13 -35.47 12.08
C ARG A 193 -6.29 -36.22 11.06
N ARG A 194 -5.01 -35.85 10.96
CA ARG A 194 -4.05 -36.61 10.16
C ARG A 194 -3.64 -37.87 10.91
N PHE A 195 -3.56 -38.99 10.21
CA PHE A 195 -3.09 -40.24 10.78
C PHE A 195 -1.56 -40.27 10.85
N PRO A 196 -0.96 -41.10 11.73
CA PRO A 196 0.51 -41.15 11.89
C PRO A 196 1.28 -41.39 10.59
N GLU A 197 0.73 -42.15 9.64
CA GLU A 197 1.38 -42.40 8.35
C GLU A 197 1.41 -41.14 7.46
N GLU A 198 0.31 -40.40 7.38
CA GLU A 198 0.26 -39.10 6.67
C GLU A 198 1.21 -38.06 7.30
N LEU A 199 1.38 -38.10 8.63
CA LEU A 199 2.33 -37.25 9.34
C LEU A 199 3.79 -37.62 9.03
N LYS A 200 4.10 -38.92 8.90
CA LYS A 200 5.43 -39.38 8.46
C LYS A 200 5.71 -38.97 7.02
N GLU A 201 4.73 -39.05 6.14
CA GLU A 201 4.84 -38.57 4.76
C GLU A 201 5.12 -37.07 4.71
N LEU A 202 4.38 -36.25 5.47
CA LEU A 202 4.63 -34.80 5.55
C LEU A 202 5.99 -34.47 6.17
N ALA A 203 6.45 -35.25 7.16
CA ALA A 203 7.77 -35.07 7.77
C ALA A 203 8.91 -35.46 6.83
N THR A 204 8.67 -36.43 5.95
CA THR A 204 9.62 -36.90 4.94
C THR A 204 9.54 -36.10 3.64
N ALA A 205 8.43 -35.38 3.40
CA ALA A 205 8.23 -34.52 2.26
C ALA A 205 9.32 -33.43 2.25
N ARG A 206 10.22 -33.53 1.27
CA ARG A 206 11.27 -32.55 1.03
C ARG A 206 10.61 -31.20 0.72
N ALA A 207 10.96 -30.16 1.47
CA ALA A 207 10.54 -28.80 1.15
C ALA A 207 10.97 -28.47 -0.30
N GLY A 208 10.01 -28.52 -1.24
CA GLY A 208 10.24 -28.25 -2.66
C GLY A 208 9.68 -29.26 -3.68
N SER A 209 8.91 -30.28 -3.30
CA SER A 209 8.43 -31.28 -4.28
C SER A 209 7.02 -31.05 -4.85
N ASN A 210 6.50 -29.82 -4.90
CA ASN A 210 5.35 -29.47 -5.74
C ASN A 210 5.59 -28.12 -6.46
N ALA A 211 6.03 -28.24 -7.71
CA ALA A 211 6.25 -27.26 -8.78
C ALA A 211 7.29 -26.14 -8.54
N PRO A 212 8.18 -25.87 -9.52
CA PRO A 212 9.01 -24.67 -9.49
C PRO A 212 8.10 -23.44 -9.60
N PHE A 213 8.22 -22.50 -8.67
CA PHE A 213 7.84 -21.14 -8.96
C PHE A 213 8.74 -20.65 -10.11
N VAL A 214 8.23 -20.75 -11.34
CA VAL A 214 8.83 -20.12 -12.51
C VAL A 214 8.24 -18.72 -12.56
N TRP A 215 9.05 -17.73 -12.19
CA TRP A 215 8.69 -16.34 -12.45
C TRP A 215 8.66 -16.13 -13.97
N THR A 216 7.48 -15.91 -14.54
CA THR A 216 7.34 -15.43 -15.91
C THR A 216 7.17 -13.91 -15.88
N PRO A 217 8.08 -13.14 -16.50
CA PRO A 217 7.90 -11.70 -16.64
C PRO A 217 6.62 -11.40 -17.45
N PRO A 218 5.92 -10.30 -17.15
CA PRO A 218 4.82 -9.84 -18.00
C PRO A 218 5.34 -9.50 -19.40
N PRO A 219 4.57 -9.76 -20.47
CA PRO A 219 4.95 -9.35 -21.81
C PRO A 219 5.10 -7.82 -21.85
N THR A 220 6.24 -7.36 -22.37
CA THR A 220 6.46 -5.94 -22.66
C THR A 220 5.48 -5.48 -23.74
N PRO A 221 5.01 -4.22 -23.68
CA PRO A 221 4.11 -3.66 -24.69
C PRO A 221 4.71 -3.64 -26.09
#